data_AF-A0A545TYX3-F1
#
_entry.id   AF-A0A545TYX3-F1
#
_cell.length_a   1.000
_cell.length_b   1.000
_cell.length_c   1.000
_cell.angle_alpha   90.00
_cell.angle_beta   90.00
_cell.angle_gamma   90.00
#
_symmetry.space_group_name_H-M   'P 1'
#
loop_
_entity.id
_entity.type
_entity.pdbx_description
1 polymer ?
#
loop_
_entity_poly.entity_id
_entity_poly.type
_entity_poly.pdbx_seq_one_letter_code
_entity_poly.pdbx_strand_id
1 'polypeptide(L)'
;MDDLPINDLSVNVKQALKKELALHELPVTIAAFVVVTPYFAYLVDDLERENGGRQQGRILINSPQVADLLIDRLPHTTGGLSLFQESCRVSGILKSTELATFPRQLYRVEEMAVLPAGAEPVLLNDMLAI
;
A
#
# COMPACT_ATOMS: atom_id res chain seq x y z
N MET A 1 3.92 -19.25 17.82
CA MET A 1 3.96 -17.80 18.08
C MET A 1 2.64 -17.29 17.57
N ASP A 2 1.65 -17.35 18.46
CA ASP A 2 0.28 -16.99 18.20
C ASP A 2 0.14 -15.49 18.44
N ASP A 3 0.03 -14.70 17.37
CA ASP A 3 -0.21 -13.26 17.48
C ASP A 3 -1.62 -12.93 16.99
N LEU A 4 -2.46 -12.63 18.00
CA LEU A 4 -3.67 -11.81 18.05
C LEU A 4 -4.71 -11.94 16.91
N PRO A 5 -5.98 -12.31 17.23
CA PRO A 5 -7.07 -12.13 16.29
C PRO A 5 -7.45 -10.65 16.30
N ILE A 6 -6.77 -9.85 15.48
CA ILE A 6 -7.36 -8.58 15.04
C ILE A 6 -8.62 -9.02 14.30
N ASN A 7 -9.77 -8.51 14.73
CA ASN A 7 -11.04 -8.70 14.04
C ASN A 7 -10.98 -7.89 12.73
N ASP A 8 -10.14 -8.37 11.81
CA ASP A 8 -9.50 -7.57 10.78
C ASP A 8 -10.31 -7.70 9.51
N LEU A 9 -11.25 -6.79 9.31
CA LEU A 9 -11.97 -6.65 8.03
C LEU A 9 -11.05 -6.16 6.90
N SER A 10 -9.73 -6.20 7.09
CA SER A 10 -8.73 -5.86 6.10
C SER A 10 -8.69 -6.94 5.01
N VAL A 11 -8.50 -6.52 3.77
CA VAL A 11 -8.34 -7.42 2.63
C VAL A 11 -6.93 -7.32 2.11
N ASN A 12 -6.42 -8.38 1.49
CA ASN A 12 -5.12 -8.31 0.82
C ASN A 12 -5.25 -7.70 -0.58
N VAL A 13 -4.12 -7.44 -1.26
CA VAL A 13 -4.12 -6.78 -2.57
C VAL A 13 -4.90 -7.59 -3.59
N LYS A 14 -4.75 -8.93 -3.61
CA LYS A 14 -5.48 -9.79 -4.55
C LYS A 14 -7.00 -9.72 -4.35
N GLN A 15 -7.45 -9.68 -3.10
CA GLN A 15 -8.86 -9.56 -2.75
C GLN A 15 -9.40 -8.18 -3.14
N ALA A 16 -8.65 -7.11 -2.87
CA ALA A 16 -9.01 -5.75 -3.26
C ALA A 16 -9.18 -5.61 -4.79
N LEU A 17 -8.31 -6.26 -5.58
CA LEU A 17 -8.41 -6.26 -7.05
C LEU A 17 -9.68 -6.95 -7.57
N LYS A 18 -10.15 -7.99 -6.88
CA LYS A 18 -11.33 -8.79 -7.27
C LYS A 18 -12.67 -8.18 -6.83
N LYS A 19 -12.69 -7.17 -5.96
CA LYS A 19 -13.95 -6.57 -5.50
C LYS A 19 -14.65 -5.82 -6.64
N GLU A 20 -15.92 -6.11 -6.85
CA GLU A 20 -16.79 -5.30 -7.70
C GLU A 20 -17.07 -3.97 -6.99
N LEU A 21 -16.84 -2.86 -7.68
CA LEU A 21 -17.05 -1.51 -7.14
C LEU A 21 -18.40 -1.02 -7.62
N ALA A 22 -19.37 -0.92 -6.72
CA ALA A 22 -20.75 -0.60 -7.09
C ALA A 22 -20.92 0.79 -7.74
N LEU A 23 -20.01 1.74 -7.53
CA LEU A 23 -20.10 3.12 -8.04
C LEU A 23 -18.72 3.74 -8.31
N HIS A 24 -17.74 2.94 -8.76
CA HIS A 24 -16.33 3.30 -8.94
C HIS A 24 -15.53 3.62 -7.67
N GLU A 25 -16.16 3.65 -6.49
CA GLU A 25 -15.51 3.94 -5.21
C GLU A 25 -15.88 2.88 -4.17
N LEU A 26 -14.91 2.46 -3.37
CA LEU A 26 -15.15 1.57 -2.23
C LEU A 26 -14.18 1.90 -1.09
N PRO A 27 -14.68 2.24 0.11
CA PRO A 27 -13.87 2.27 1.32
C PRO A 27 -13.30 0.88 1.60
N VAL A 28 -11.98 0.81 1.79
CA VAL A 28 -11.28 -0.45 2.02
C VAL A 28 -10.10 -0.24 2.95
N THR A 29 -9.83 -1.24 3.77
CA THR A 29 -8.56 -1.39 4.49
C THR A 29 -7.80 -2.53 3.86
N ILE A 30 -6.55 -2.27 3.47
CA ILE A 30 -5.69 -3.21 2.77
C ILE A 30 -4.47 -3.53 3.64
N ALA A 31 -4.22 -4.82 3.87
CA ALA A 31 -2.94 -5.30 4.38
C ALA A 31 -2.04 -5.66 3.18
N ALA A 32 -0.87 -5.04 3.08
CA ALA A 32 -0.02 -5.12 1.90
C ALA A 32 1.44 -4.78 2.23
N PHE A 33 2.32 -4.94 1.27
CA PHE A 33 3.62 -4.27 1.27
C PHE A 33 3.53 -2.99 0.45
N VAL A 34 3.98 -1.87 1.01
CA VAL A 34 4.16 -0.63 0.24
C VAL A 34 5.52 -0.67 -0.45
N VAL A 35 5.53 -0.30 -1.72
CA VAL A 35 6.74 -0.07 -2.51
C VAL A 35 6.75 1.39 -2.93
N VAL A 36 7.78 2.12 -2.55
CA VAL A 36 7.99 3.52 -2.95
C VAL A 36 9.13 3.58 -3.96
N THR A 37 8.85 4.20 -5.08
CA THR A 37 9.83 4.54 -6.12
C THR A 37 10.07 6.04 -6.09
N PRO A 38 11.06 6.57 -6.83
CA PRO A 38 11.27 8.02 -6.92
C PRO A 38 10.10 8.83 -7.46
N TYR A 39 9.11 8.18 -8.12
CA TYR A 39 8.03 8.88 -8.82
C TYR A 39 6.64 8.60 -8.24
N PHE A 40 6.44 7.45 -7.60
CA PHE A 40 5.15 7.02 -7.08
C PHE A 40 5.30 5.91 -6.04
N ALA A 41 4.25 5.69 -5.26
CA ALA A 41 4.12 4.57 -4.35
C ALA A 41 3.00 3.62 -4.80
N TYR A 42 3.13 2.33 -4.51
CA TYR A 42 2.13 1.33 -4.84
C TYR A 42 2.15 0.17 -3.83
N LEU A 43 1.06 -0.59 -3.80
CA LEU A 43 0.89 -1.74 -2.91
C LEU A 43 1.03 -3.04 -3.67
N VAL A 44 1.67 -4.01 -3.02
CA VAL A 44 1.82 -5.38 -3.50
C VAL A 44 1.48 -6.38 -2.39
N ASP A 45 1.13 -7.59 -2.81
CA ASP A 45 0.72 -8.66 -1.89
C ASP A 45 1.89 -9.39 -1.21
N ASP A 46 3.07 -9.34 -1.81
CA ASP A 46 4.22 -10.22 -1.51
C ASP A 46 5.49 -9.68 -2.19
N LEU A 47 6.53 -9.33 -1.42
CA LEU A 47 7.77 -8.77 -1.98
C LEU A 47 8.58 -9.79 -2.81
N GLU A 48 8.53 -11.08 -2.47
CA GLU A 48 9.35 -12.10 -3.16
C GLU A 48 8.84 -12.39 -4.58
N ARG A 49 7.54 -12.17 -4.81
CA ARG A 49 6.91 -12.38 -6.13
C ARG A 49 7.24 -11.33 -7.17
N GLU A 50 7.70 -10.14 -6.75
CA GLU A 50 8.10 -9.09 -7.69
C GLU A 50 9.28 -9.54 -8.56
N ASN A 51 10.18 -10.36 -7.99
CA ASN A 51 11.38 -10.87 -8.66
C ASN A 51 11.12 -12.10 -9.55
N GLY A 52 9.94 -12.72 -9.47
CA GLY A 52 9.64 -14.07 -10.02
C GLY A 52 8.96 -14.13 -11.39
N GLY A 53 8.81 -13.02 -12.11
CA GLY A 53 8.33 -13.00 -13.50
C GLY A 53 6.82 -13.21 -13.73
N ARG A 54 6.02 -13.51 -12.69
CA ARG A 54 4.54 -13.46 -12.78
C ARG A 54 4.06 -12.05 -12.46
N GLN A 55 3.21 -11.49 -13.33
CA GLN A 55 2.64 -10.15 -13.15
C GLN A 55 1.84 -10.10 -11.84
N GLN A 56 2.46 -9.55 -10.81
CA GLN A 56 1.83 -9.37 -9.51
C GLN A 56 0.76 -8.29 -9.59
N GLY A 57 -0.34 -8.49 -8.87
CA GLY A 57 -1.36 -7.45 -8.71
C GLY A 57 -0.79 -6.25 -7.96
N ARG A 58 -0.96 -5.05 -8.51
CA ARG A 58 -0.47 -3.79 -7.94
C ARG A 58 -1.62 -2.81 -7.78
N ILE A 59 -1.63 -2.08 -6.68
CA ILE A 59 -2.57 -0.97 -6.45
C ILE A 59 -1.77 0.31 -6.34
N LEU A 60 -2.01 1.27 -7.23
CA LEU A 60 -1.33 2.56 -7.18
C LEU A 60 -1.79 3.35 -5.94
N ILE A 61 -0.87 4.01 -5.25
CA ILE A 61 -1.21 5.02 -4.24
C ILE A 61 -1.19 6.37 -4.94
N ASN A 62 -2.35 6.94 -5.21
CA ASN A 62 -2.46 8.25 -5.88
C ASN A 62 -2.37 9.39 -4.86
N SER A 63 -1.29 9.41 -4.08
CA SER A 63 -0.98 10.49 -3.14
C SER A 63 0.51 10.79 -3.17
N PRO A 64 0.93 11.89 -3.84
CA PRO A 64 2.33 12.31 -3.87
C PRO A 64 2.92 12.53 -2.48
N GLN A 65 2.09 13.06 -1.57
CA GLN A 65 2.46 13.30 -0.17
C GLN A 65 2.90 12.00 0.52
N VAL A 66 2.25 10.86 0.24
CA VAL A 66 2.64 9.58 0.86
C VAL A 66 4.05 9.16 0.44
N ALA A 67 4.42 9.36 -0.82
CA ALA A 67 5.76 9.01 -1.28
C ALA A 67 6.83 9.88 -0.61
N ASP A 68 6.64 11.20 -0.59
CA ASP A 68 7.57 12.15 0.04
C ASP A 68 7.72 11.85 1.54
N LEU A 69 6.60 11.60 2.23
CA LEU A 69 6.60 11.31 3.66
C LEU A 69 7.27 9.99 4.02
N LEU A 70 7.06 8.95 3.22
CA LEU A 70 7.71 7.66 3.42
C LEU A 70 9.22 7.76 3.19
N ILE A 71 9.67 8.56 2.22
CA ILE A 71 11.09 8.81 1.97
C ILE A 71 11.76 9.51 3.18
N ASP A 72 11.10 10.52 3.76
CA ASP A 72 11.66 11.30 4.87
C ASP A 72 11.67 10.55 6.21
N ARG A 73 10.67 9.70 6.45
CA ARG A 73 10.45 9.04 7.77
C ARG A 73 11.18 7.72 7.93
N LEU A 74 11.54 7.06 6.85
CA LEU A 74 12.02 5.68 6.88
C LEU A 74 13.43 5.62 6.28
N PRO A 75 14.47 5.79 7.11
CA PRO A 75 15.84 5.85 6.63
C PRO A 75 16.27 4.47 6.13
N HIS A 76 16.49 4.39 4.82
CA HIS A 76 17.14 3.30 4.09
C HIS A 76 16.32 2.03 3.80
N THR A 77 16.10 1.78 2.52
CA THR A 77 16.15 0.43 1.95
C THR A 77 16.83 0.50 0.58
N THR A 78 17.99 -0.13 0.51
CA THR A 78 18.82 -0.23 -0.70
C THR A 78 18.39 -1.41 -1.56
N GLY A 79 17.99 -1.15 -2.80
CA GLY A 79 17.79 -2.15 -3.85
C GLY A 79 17.25 -1.49 -5.11
N GLY A 80 17.99 -1.57 -6.23
CA GLY A 80 17.77 -0.77 -7.44
C GLY A 80 16.31 -0.67 -7.89
N LEU A 81 15.88 0.58 -8.16
CA LEU A 81 14.55 1.07 -8.57
C LEU A 81 13.56 1.41 -7.43
N SER A 82 13.65 0.78 -6.26
CA SER A 82 12.75 1.05 -5.11
C SER A 82 13.53 1.74 -3.99
N LEU A 83 12.98 2.84 -3.48
CA LEU A 83 13.54 3.60 -2.35
C LEU A 83 13.11 2.97 -1.01
N PHE A 84 11.89 2.41 -0.99
CA PHE A 84 11.26 1.90 0.22
C PHE A 84 10.40 0.66 -0.02
N GLN A 85 10.55 -0.37 0.81
CA GLN A 85 9.69 -1.56 0.81
C GLN A 85 9.43 -2.05 2.24
N GLU A 86 8.17 -1.98 2.71
CA GLU A 86 7.80 -2.48 4.04
C GLU A 86 6.35 -2.97 4.12
N SER A 87 6.07 -3.79 5.14
CA SER A 87 4.71 -4.19 5.48
C SER A 87 3.89 -2.98 5.94
N CYS A 88 2.65 -2.91 5.53
CA CYS A 88 1.76 -1.81 5.87
C CYS A 88 0.30 -2.24 5.95
N ARG A 89 -0.48 -1.43 6.67
CA ARG A 89 -1.93 -1.42 6.61
C ARG A 89 -2.36 -0.04 6.16
N VAL A 90 -3.23 0.02 5.16
CA VAL A 90 -3.68 1.28 4.58
C VAL A 90 -5.18 1.28 4.36
N SER A 91 -5.83 2.31 4.87
CA SER A 91 -7.27 2.56 4.71
C SER A 91 -7.49 3.70 3.73
N GLY A 92 -8.51 3.57 2.89
CA GLY A 92 -8.86 4.63 1.95
C GLY A 92 -9.91 4.23 0.94
N ILE A 93 -10.01 5.02 -0.13
CA ILE A 93 -11.00 4.82 -1.19
C ILE A 93 -10.34 4.14 -2.40
N LEU A 94 -10.74 2.90 -2.68
CA LEU A 94 -10.31 2.16 -3.85
C LEU A 94 -11.14 2.58 -5.07
N LYS A 95 -10.44 2.84 -6.17
CA LYS A 95 -11.03 3.15 -7.48
C LYS A 95 -10.44 2.26 -8.57
N SER A 96 -11.18 2.12 -9.65
CA SER A 96 -10.65 1.64 -10.94
C SER A 96 -9.67 2.67 -11.53
N THR A 97 -8.78 2.21 -12.40
CA THR A 97 -7.92 3.08 -13.23
C THR A 97 -7.90 2.59 -14.66
N GLU A 98 -7.46 3.44 -15.58
CA GLU A 98 -7.21 3.09 -16.98
C GLU A 98 -5.75 2.68 -17.24
N LEU A 99 -4.90 2.69 -16.21
CA LEU A 99 -3.48 2.32 -16.32
C LEU A 99 -3.34 0.80 -16.38
N ALA A 100 -2.78 0.31 -17.49
CA ALA A 100 -2.58 -1.13 -17.72
C ALA A 100 -1.77 -1.82 -16.59
N THR A 101 -0.81 -1.12 -15.98
CA THR A 101 0.04 -1.63 -14.90
C THR A 101 -0.65 -1.62 -13.53
N PHE A 102 -1.66 -0.77 -13.35
CA PHE A 102 -2.34 -0.56 -12.07
C PHE A 102 -3.86 -0.63 -12.27
N PRO A 103 -4.46 -1.83 -12.31
CA PRO A 103 -5.90 -1.97 -12.54
C PRO A 103 -6.75 -1.23 -11.50
N ARG A 104 -6.20 -0.96 -10.31
CA ARG A 104 -6.83 -0.18 -9.24
C ARG A 104 -5.87 0.84 -8.65
N GLN A 105 -6.43 1.89 -8.06
CA GLN A 105 -5.71 2.88 -7.26
C GLN A 105 -6.42 3.12 -5.93
N LEU A 106 -5.65 3.38 -4.89
CA LEU A 106 -6.10 4.11 -3.72
C LEU A 106 -6.11 5.60 -4.07
N TYR A 107 -7.29 6.11 -4.38
CA TYR A 107 -7.51 7.49 -4.81
C TYR A 107 -7.37 8.47 -3.65
N ARG A 108 -7.74 8.04 -2.44
CA ARG A 108 -7.57 8.78 -1.20
C ARG A 108 -7.04 7.81 -0.16
N VAL A 109 -5.97 8.21 0.52
CA VAL A 109 -5.49 7.51 1.71
C VAL A 109 -6.04 8.26 2.91
N GLU A 110 -6.75 7.54 3.78
CA GLU A 110 -7.32 8.09 5.01
C GLU A 110 -6.40 7.82 6.19
N GLU A 111 -5.85 6.61 6.23
CA GLU A 111 -4.92 6.18 7.26
C GLU A 111 -3.90 5.22 6.67
N MET A 112 -2.66 5.32 7.13
CA MET A 112 -1.62 4.36 6.79
C MET A 112 -0.71 4.10 7.99
N ALA A 113 -0.56 2.83 8.32
CA ALA A 113 0.36 2.33 9.31
C ALA A 113 1.43 1.51 8.60
N VAL A 114 2.68 1.95 8.64
CA VAL A 114 3.83 1.12 8.25
C VAL A 114 4.26 0.31 9.46
N LEU A 115 4.60 -0.96 9.22
CA LEU A 115 4.92 -1.95 10.24
C LEU A 115 6.35 -2.47 10.01
N PRO A 116 7.39 -1.68 10.36
CA PRO A 116 8.76 -2.11 10.13
C PRO A 116 9.11 -3.29 11.04
N ALA A 117 9.92 -4.22 10.53
CA ALA A 117 10.34 -5.38 11.30
C ALA A 117 11.14 -4.98 12.55
N GLY A 118 10.59 -5.20 13.75
CA GLY A 118 11.27 -4.95 15.01
C GLY A 118 11.29 -3.50 15.49
N ALA A 119 10.48 -2.62 14.88
CA ALA A 119 10.29 -1.24 15.32
C ALA A 119 8.81 -0.95 15.64
N GLU A 120 8.55 0.20 16.25
CA GLU A 120 7.18 0.66 16.46
C GLU A 120 6.50 1.02 15.13
N PRO A 121 5.19 0.76 14.97
CA PRO A 121 4.44 1.18 13.80
C PRO A 121 4.54 2.69 13.56
N VAL A 122 4.77 3.06 12.30
CA VAL A 122 4.77 4.47 11.88
C VAL A 122 3.39 4.80 11.31
N LEU A 123 2.63 5.63 12.03
CA LEU A 123 1.32 6.12 11.60
C LEU A 123 1.47 7.40 10.77
N LEU A 124 0.78 7.46 9.63
CA LEU A 124 0.80 8.59 8.70
C LEU A 124 -0.51 9.39 8.68
N ASN A 125 -1.37 9.22 9.69
CA ASN A 125 -2.72 9.80 9.72
C ASN A 125 -2.72 11.31 9.95
N ASP A 126 -1.82 11.78 10.82
CA ASP A 126 -1.80 13.19 11.26
C ASP A 126 -1.42 14.16 10.13
N MET A 127 -0.87 13.65 9.02
CA MET A 127 -0.33 14.47 7.94
C MET A 127 -1.11 14.36 6.62
N LEU A 128 -2.05 13.42 6.53
CA LEU A 128 -2.99 13.30 5.40
C LEU A 128 -4.26 14.17 5.58
N ALA A 129 -4.36 14.88 6.71
CA ALA A 129 -5.50 15.70 7.10
C ALA A 129 -5.48 17.15 6.56
N ILE A 130 -4.59 17.48 5.60
CA ILE A 130 -4.42 18.82 5.03
C ILE A 130 -5.21 18.96 3.72
#